data_AF-A0A6P0U486-F1
#
_entry.id   AF-A0A6P0U486-F1
#
_cell.length_a   1.000
_cell.length_b   1.000
_cell.length_c   1.000
_cell.angle_alpha   90.00
_cell.angle_beta   90.00
_cell.angle_gamma   90.00
#
_symmetry.space_group_name_H-M   'P 1'
#
loop_
_entity.id
_entity.type
_entity.pdbx_description
1 polymer ?
#
loop_
_entity_poly.entity_id
_entity_poly.type
_entity_poly.pdbx_seq_one_letter_code
_entity_poly.pdbx_strand_id
1 'polypeptide(L)'
;MVRELERINQGEFPETAPTANPVFYRTYSRKTENGRETWVEVCDRTINGLRKLGQLTPEETDLLYRMQSQLKAMSSGRWLWVGGTEWITQPQNFSGAYNCSSTNIMDWRAFGLLMDLAMMGCGTGAVLEGDYINQLPAIRNHLNIILRGEIGSTPTELRREFTELKFNGDQVEIYVGDSRQGWVGSYQALLELSTDERFSGEVKVIIDLSDVRPAGEQLKGFGGVANPIKLPELYQRCGN
;
A
#
# COMPACT_ATOMS: atom_id res chain seq x y z
N MET A 1 7.10 -32.29 -45.94
CA MET A 1 7.47 -33.10 -44.75
C MET A 1 7.82 -32.10 -43.66
N VAL A 2 6.82 -31.70 -42.87
CA VAL A 2 7.02 -30.73 -41.78
C VAL A 2 7.71 -31.49 -40.66
N ARG A 3 8.95 -31.12 -40.34
CA ARG A 3 9.64 -31.65 -39.16
C ARG A 3 8.83 -31.23 -37.94
N GLU A 4 8.14 -32.18 -37.33
CA GLU A 4 7.68 -32.04 -35.95
C GLU A 4 8.93 -31.86 -35.09
N LEU A 5 9.20 -30.62 -34.70
CA LEU A 5 10.10 -30.34 -33.59
C LEU A 5 9.38 -30.82 -32.34
N GLU A 6 9.81 -31.94 -31.77
CA GLU A 6 9.43 -32.33 -30.41
C GLU A 6 9.78 -31.16 -29.48
N ARG A 7 8.76 -30.38 -29.11
CA ARG A 7 8.88 -29.44 -28.00
C ARG A 7 8.99 -30.28 -26.75
N ILE A 8 10.21 -30.48 -26.27
CA ILE A 8 10.46 -30.97 -24.91
C ILE A 8 9.96 -29.86 -23.98
N ASN A 9 8.68 -29.97 -23.61
CA ASN A 9 8.02 -29.03 -22.72
C ASN A 9 8.36 -29.44 -21.28
N GLN A 10 9.60 -29.19 -20.85
CA GLN A 10 9.92 -29.11 -19.42
C GLN A 10 9.39 -27.79 -18.87
N GLY A 11 8.07 -27.57 -19.00
CA GLY A 11 7.43 -26.40 -18.43
C GLY A 11 7.47 -26.48 -16.91
N GLU A 12 7.74 -25.36 -16.23
CA GLU A 12 7.60 -25.23 -14.77
C GLU A 12 6.18 -25.53 -14.27
N PHE A 13 5.21 -25.59 -15.18
CA PHE A 13 3.79 -25.75 -14.89
C PHE A 13 3.18 -26.88 -15.73
N PRO A 14 2.14 -27.58 -15.20
CA PRO A 14 1.45 -28.66 -15.93
C PRO A 14 0.85 -28.20 -17.26
N GLU A 15 0.89 -29.05 -18.28
CA GLU A 15 0.27 -28.76 -19.59
C GLU A 15 -1.24 -28.53 -19.50
N THR A 16 -1.89 -29.11 -18.49
CA THR A 16 -3.31 -28.90 -18.18
C THR A 16 -3.62 -27.50 -17.67
N ALA A 17 -2.61 -26.66 -17.41
CA ALA A 17 -2.74 -25.28 -16.93
C ALA A 17 -2.14 -24.30 -17.95
N PRO A 18 -2.76 -24.12 -19.14
CA PRO A 18 -2.17 -23.36 -20.26
C PRO A 18 -1.92 -21.88 -19.94
N THR A 19 -2.62 -21.31 -18.96
CA THR A 19 -2.44 -19.92 -18.53
C THR A 19 -1.45 -19.76 -17.38
N ALA A 20 -0.95 -20.83 -16.78
CA ALA A 20 -0.12 -20.76 -15.57
C ALA A 20 1.18 -20.00 -15.82
N ASN A 21 1.91 -20.35 -16.88
CA ASN A 21 3.17 -19.71 -17.24
C ASN A 21 3.05 -18.18 -17.45
N PRO A 22 2.17 -17.67 -18.34
CA PRO A 22 2.04 -16.23 -18.54
C PRO A 22 1.50 -15.49 -17.31
N VAL A 23 0.63 -16.11 -16.51
CA VAL A 23 0.14 -15.52 -15.25
C VAL A 23 1.25 -15.44 -14.21
N PHE A 24 2.03 -16.51 -14.05
CA PHE A 24 3.13 -16.54 -13.10
C PHE A 24 4.16 -15.46 -13.40
N TYR A 25 4.66 -15.41 -14.64
CA TYR A 25 5.71 -14.46 -14.99
C TYR A 25 5.23 -13.01 -14.98
N ARG A 26 3.95 -12.73 -15.27
CA ARG A 26 3.46 -11.34 -15.21
C ARG A 26 3.14 -10.88 -13.78
N THR A 27 2.79 -11.78 -12.86
CA THR A 27 2.18 -11.43 -11.57
C THR A 27 3.02 -11.78 -10.34
N TYR A 28 3.72 -12.93 -10.30
CA TYR A 28 4.38 -13.42 -9.07
C TYR A 28 5.90 -13.47 -9.18
N SER A 29 6.41 -13.70 -10.38
CA SER A 29 7.85 -13.68 -10.67
C SER A 29 8.39 -12.25 -10.55
N ARG A 30 9.28 -11.99 -9.60
CA ARG A 30 9.87 -10.65 -9.43
C ARG A 30 11.05 -10.45 -10.38
N LYS A 31 11.35 -9.20 -10.69
CA LYS A 31 12.59 -8.83 -11.40
C LYS A 31 13.74 -8.79 -10.38
N THR A 32 14.82 -9.46 -10.72
CA THR A 32 16.11 -9.52 -10.01
C THR A 32 17.22 -9.01 -10.94
N GLU A 33 18.45 -8.95 -10.44
CA GLU A 33 19.63 -8.61 -11.26
C GLU A 33 19.88 -9.64 -12.38
N ASN A 34 19.52 -10.90 -12.14
CA ASN A 34 19.74 -12.02 -13.07
C ASN A 34 18.55 -12.27 -14.02
N GLY A 35 17.52 -11.42 -13.98
CA GLY A 35 16.29 -11.59 -14.74
C GLY A 35 15.07 -11.82 -13.86
N ARG A 36 14.09 -12.57 -14.35
CA ARG A 36 12.85 -12.84 -13.62
C ARG A 36 12.96 -14.15 -12.83
N GLU A 37 12.41 -14.18 -11.62
CA GLU A 37 12.37 -15.39 -10.79
C GLU A 37 11.64 -16.55 -11.51
N THR A 38 12.23 -17.74 -11.46
CA THR A 38 11.62 -19.04 -11.78
C THR A 38 10.63 -19.46 -10.69
N TRP A 39 9.77 -20.44 -10.99
CA TRP A 39 8.85 -20.99 -9.98
C TRP A 39 9.59 -21.54 -8.74
N VAL A 40 10.75 -22.18 -8.96
CA VAL A 40 11.60 -22.71 -7.88
C VAL A 40 12.12 -21.58 -6.99
N GLU A 41 12.65 -20.51 -7.58
CA GLU A 41 13.16 -19.36 -6.82
C GLU A 41 12.05 -18.66 -6.01
N VAL A 42 10.82 -18.55 -6.56
CA VAL A 42 9.67 -18.04 -5.82
C VAL A 42 9.31 -18.96 -4.66
N CYS A 43 9.35 -20.28 -4.85
CA CYS A 43 9.14 -21.24 -3.76
C CYS A 43 10.21 -21.08 -2.67
N ASP A 44 11.49 -21.07 -3.04
CA ASP A 44 12.60 -20.91 -2.10
C ASP A 44 12.43 -19.63 -1.27
N ARG A 45 12.19 -18.49 -1.92
CA ARG A 45 12.01 -17.20 -1.24
C ARG A 45 10.83 -17.21 -0.28
N THR A 46 9.66 -17.63 -0.75
CA THR A 46 8.40 -17.51 0.01
C THR A 46 8.32 -18.50 1.17
N ILE A 47 8.82 -19.72 0.99
CA ILE A 47 8.89 -20.75 2.04
C ILE A 47 9.94 -20.39 3.08
N ASN A 48 11.11 -19.90 2.66
CA ASN A 48 12.13 -19.43 3.61
C ASN A 48 11.63 -18.21 4.42
N GLY A 49 10.80 -17.35 3.80
CA GLY A 49 10.06 -16.31 4.49
C GLY A 49 9.11 -16.86 5.57
N LEU A 50 8.29 -17.86 5.24
CA LEU A 50 7.39 -18.51 6.21
C LEU A 50 8.15 -19.22 7.33
N ARG A 51 9.24 -19.91 7.01
CA ARG A 51 10.11 -20.57 8.00
C ARG A 51 10.59 -19.59 9.05
N LYS A 52 11.10 -18.42 8.63
CA LYS A 52 11.58 -17.38 9.54
C LYS A 52 10.42 -16.77 10.36
N LEU A 53 9.30 -16.45 9.70
CA LEU A 53 8.16 -15.80 10.34
C LEU A 53 7.47 -16.71 11.37
N GLY A 54 7.20 -17.95 10.99
CA GLY A 54 6.51 -18.94 11.81
C GLY A 54 7.43 -19.75 12.72
N GLN A 55 8.75 -19.53 12.67
CA GLN A 55 9.76 -20.33 13.38
C GLN A 55 9.59 -21.84 13.11
N LEU A 56 9.36 -22.18 11.84
CA LEU A 56 8.99 -23.54 11.43
C LEU A 56 10.17 -24.51 11.55
N THR A 57 9.85 -25.75 11.90
CA THR A 57 10.80 -26.87 11.89
C THR A 57 11.26 -27.22 10.46
N PRO A 58 12.39 -27.93 10.31
CA PRO A 58 12.81 -28.45 9.01
C PRO A 58 11.74 -29.32 8.33
N GLU A 59 11.03 -30.15 9.10
CA GLU A 59 10.00 -31.05 8.60
C GLU A 59 8.78 -30.29 8.10
N GLU A 60 8.33 -29.27 8.83
CA GLU A 60 7.24 -28.38 8.38
C GLU A 60 7.65 -27.59 7.14
N THR A 61 8.90 -27.11 7.10
CA THR A 61 9.42 -26.38 5.95
C THR A 61 9.46 -27.27 4.70
N ASP A 62 9.94 -28.51 4.80
CA ASP A 62 9.91 -29.48 3.70
C ASP A 62 8.49 -29.76 3.22
N LEU A 63 7.56 -29.99 4.15
CA LEU A 63 6.16 -30.23 3.80
C LEU A 63 5.58 -29.07 3.00
N LEU A 64 5.74 -27.83 3.48
CA LEU A 64 5.25 -26.65 2.77
C LEU A 64 5.92 -26.48 1.41
N TYR A 65 7.24 -26.73 1.33
CA TYR A 65 7.98 -26.67 0.08
C TYR A 65 7.43 -27.67 -0.95
N ARG A 66 7.25 -28.94 -0.56
CA ARG A 66 6.70 -29.97 -1.46
C ARG A 66 5.28 -29.66 -1.89
N MET A 67 4.43 -29.14 -1.00
CA MET A 67 3.05 -28.79 -1.34
C MET A 67 3.00 -27.61 -2.31
N GLN A 68 3.82 -26.57 -2.09
CA GLN A 68 3.85 -25.41 -2.96
C GLN A 68 4.49 -25.73 -4.31
N SER A 69 5.68 -26.31 -4.34
CA SER A 69 6.38 -26.65 -5.59
C SER A 69 5.55 -27.54 -6.52
N GLN A 70 4.75 -28.45 -5.97
CA GLN A 70 3.82 -29.32 -6.71
C GLN A 70 2.46 -28.68 -7.01
N LEU A 71 2.27 -27.39 -6.71
CA LEU A 71 1.03 -26.63 -6.91
C LEU A 71 -0.19 -27.25 -6.20
N LYS A 72 0.02 -27.97 -5.10
CA LYS A 72 -1.04 -28.64 -4.33
C LYS A 72 -1.65 -27.73 -3.26
N ALA A 73 -0.82 -26.92 -2.62
CA ALA A 73 -1.25 -25.89 -1.69
C ALA A 73 -0.28 -24.71 -1.77
N MET A 74 -0.81 -23.50 -1.88
CA MET A 74 -0.02 -22.29 -2.04
C MET A 74 -0.44 -21.26 -1.00
N SER A 75 0.50 -20.38 -0.67
CA SER A 75 0.21 -19.15 0.06
C SER A 75 -0.65 -18.20 -0.78
N SER A 76 -1.13 -17.11 -0.18
CA SER A 76 -1.90 -16.10 -0.91
C SER A 76 -1.06 -15.49 -2.03
N GLY A 77 -1.72 -14.98 -3.09
CA GLY A 77 -1.02 -14.28 -4.16
C GLY A 77 -0.18 -13.10 -3.66
N ARG A 78 -0.60 -12.45 -2.56
CA ARG A 78 0.21 -11.43 -1.88
C ARG A 78 1.51 -12.01 -1.38
N TRP A 79 1.46 -13.11 -0.63
CA TRP A 79 2.65 -13.72 -0.06
C TRP A 79 3.57 -14.28 -1.15
N LEU A 80 3.03 -14.82 -2.25
CA LEU A 80 3.84 -15.20 -3.41
C LEU A 80 4.66 -14.01 -3.96
N TRP A 81 4.08 -12.80 -3.92
CA TRP A 81 4.75 -11.59 -4.39
C TRP A 81 5.70 -10.95 -3.37
N VAL A 82 5.35 -10.84 -2.09
CA VAL A 82 6.14 -10.11 -1.08
C VAL A 82 6.88 -10.99 -0.07
N GLY A 83 6.43 -12.23 0.13
CA GLY A 83 6.96 -13.13 1.16
C GLY A 83 8.46 -13.36 0.99
N GLY A 84 9.22 -13.26 2.07
CA GLY A 84 10.67 -13.45 2.07
C GLY A 84 11.49 -12.33 1.41
N THR A 85 10.86 -11.25 0.94
CA THR A 85 11.58 -10.06 0.45
C THR A 85 12.10 -9.21 1.59
N GLU A 86 13.17 -8.43 1.38
CA GLU A 86 13.64 -7.46 2.39
C GLU A 86 12.56 -6.41 2.71
N TRP A 87 11.70 -6.07 1.74
CA TRP A 87 10.63 -5.10 1.95
C TRP A 87 9.65 -5.56 3.04
N ILE A 88 9.24 -6.84 3.05
CA ILE A 88 8.27 -7.35 4.04
C ILE A 88 8.90 -7.58 5.42
N THR A 89 10.23 -7.67 5.51
CA THR A 89 10.91 -7.82 6.81
C THR A 89 10.98 -6.51 7.60
N GLN A 90 10.70 -5.38 6.95
CA GLN A 90 10.65 -4.08 7.61
C GLN A 90 9.38 -3.94 8.45
N PRO A 91 9.46 -3.59 9.75
CA PRO A 91 8.30 -3.54 10.65
C PRO A 91 7.13 -2.70 10.13
N GLN A 92 7.41 -1.57 9.47
CA GLN A 92 6.40 -0.66 8.91
C GLN A 92 5.60 -1.24 7.73
N ASN A 93 6.03 -2.37 7.16
CA ASN A 93 5.41 -3.00 6.00
C ASN A 93 4.70 -4.31 6.35
N PHE A 94 4.62 -4.70 7.63
CA PHE A 94 4.06 -6.01 8.05
C PHE A 94 2.63 -6.24 7.52
N SER A 95 1.81 -5.19 7.51
CA SER A 95 0.43 -5.21 6.98
C SER A 95 0.40 -5.47 5.47
N GLY A 96 1.51 -5.25 4.77
CA GLY A 96 1.77 -5.68 3.42
C GLY A 96 1.73 -7.20 3.21
N ALA A 97 1.75 -8.03 4.26
CA ALA A 97 1.48 -9.47 4.14
C ALA A 97 -0.01 -9.80 4.00
N TYR A 98 -0.89 -8.87 4.38
CA TYR A 98 -2.34 -9.04 4.41
C TYR A 98 -2.99 -8.35 3.21
N ASN A 99 -3.86 -9.09 2.53
CA ASN A 99 -4.54 -8.61 1.33
C ASN A 99 -5.90 -7.97 1.61
N CYS A 100 -6.50 -8.28 2.76
CA CYS A 100 -7.83 -7.81 3.14
C CYS A 100 -7.85 -7.45 4.63
N SER A 101 -8.67 -6.47 4.99
CA SER A 101 -8.87 -6.01 6.37
C SER A 101 -10.32 -5.57 6.58
N SER A 102 -10.74 -5.47 7.84
CA SER A 102 -12.00 -4.86 8.25
C SER A 102 -11.75 -4.04 9.51
N THR A 103 -12.23 -2.80 9.55
CA THR A 103 -11.99 -1.86 10.65
C THR A 103 -13.30 -1.19 11.07
N ASN A 104 -13.52 -1.11 12.39
CA ASN A 104 -14.64 -0.37 12.95
C ASN A 104 -14.35 1.14 12.92
N ILE A 105 -15.28 1.93 12.40
CA ILE A 105 -15.09 3.37 12.26
C ILE A 105 -15.57 4.07 13.53
N MET A 106 -14.62 4.37 14.41
CA MET A 106 -14.89 4.97 15.73
C MET A 106 -14.22 6.34 15.91
N ASP A 107 -13.16 6.64 15.14
CA ASP A 107 -12.43 7.92 15.19
C ASP A 107 -11.74 8.24 13.85
N TRP A 108 -11.10 9.41 13.76
CA TRP A 108 -10.36 9.84 12.55
C TRP A 108 -9.15 8.96 12.22
N ARG A 109 -8.54 8.32 13.23
CA ARG A 109 -7.41 7.40 13.03
C ARG A 109 -7.86 6.16 12.27
N ALA A 110 -9.10 5.71 12.42
CA ALA A 110 -9.66 4.61 11.64
C ALA A 110 -9.63 4.92 10.13
N PHE A 111 -9.97 6.15 9.72
CA PHE A 111 -9.90 6.57 8.32
C PHE A 111 -8.44 6.64 7.81
N GLY A 112 -7.53 7.17 8.64
CA GLY A 112 -6.10 7.14 8.35
C GLY A 112 -5.57 5.71 8.14
N LEU A 113 -5.98 4.77 9.00
CA LEU A 113 -5.64 3.35 8.87
C LEU A 113 -6.21 2.74 7.58
N LEU A 114 -7.45 3.04 7.19
CA LEU A 114 -8.02 2.56 5.92
C LEU A 114 -7.19 3.07 4.72
N MET A 115 -6.81 4.35 4.72
CA MET A 115 -5.97 4.89 3.65
C MET A 115 -4.59 4.22 3.62
N ASP A 116 -3.97 4.05 4.79
CA ASP A 116 -2.65 3.43 4.92
C ASP A 116 -2.63 2.00 4.34
N LEU A 117 -3.60 1.19 4.75
CA LEU A 117 -3.76 -0.18 4.28
C LEU A 117 -4.07 -0.23 2.77
N ALA A 118 -4.93 0.65 2.26
CA ALA A 118 -5.24 0.74 0.84
C ALA A 118 -4.01 1.09 0.00
N MET A 119 -3.15 1.99 0.48
CA MET A 119 -1.89 2.35 -0.18
C MET A 119 -0.86 1.21 -0.20
N MET A 120 -0.98 0.22 0.69
CA MET A 120 -0.23 -1.05 0.62
C MET A 120 -0.91 -2.11 -0.26
N GLY A 121 -1.97 -1.73 -0.99
CA GLY A 121 -2.73 -2.61 -1.87
C GLY A 121 -3.67 -3.57 -1.13
N CYS A 122 -3.94 -3.34 0.16
CA CYS A 122 -4.93 -4.10 0.92
C CYS A 122 -6.34 -3.65 0.56
N GLY A 123 -7.28 -4.58 0.39
CA GLY A 123 -8.70 -4.27 0.38
C GLY A 123 -9.17 -3.91 1.79
N THR A 124 -9.79 -2.75 1.94
CA THR A 124 -10.17 -2.21 3.25
C THR A 124 -11.69 -2.21 3.42
N GLY A 125 -12.18 -3.05 4.34
CA GLY A 125 -13.57 -3.05 4.79
C GLY A 125 -13.77 -2.06 5.94
N ALA A 126 -14.91 -1.37 5.94
CA ALA A 126 -15.31 -0.46 6.99
C ALA A 126 -16.62 -0.94 7.62
N VAL A 127 -16.66 -1.06 8.95
CA VAL A 127 -17.88 -1.35 9.70
C VAL A 127 -18.49 -0.02 10.15
N LEU A 128 -19.68 0.27 9.63
CA LEU A 128 -20.39 1.54 9.79
C LEU A 128 -21.65 1.40 10.65
N GLU A 129 -21.68 0.44 11.57
CA GLU A 129 -22.80 0.24 12.49
C GLU A 129 -22.92 1.42 13.46
N GLY A 130 -24.15 1.71 13.89
CA GLY A 130 -24.48 2.86 14.75
C GLY A 130 -23.61 2.93 16.01
N ASP A 131 -23.37 1.79 16.65
CA ASP A 131 -22.56 1.69 17.87
C ASP A 131 -21.12 2.20 17.70
N TYR A 132 -20.58 2.14 16.47
CA TYR A 132 -19.24 2.66 16.17
C TYR A 132 -19.29 4.12 15.69
N ILE A 133 -20.12 4.42 14.68
CA ILE A 133 -20.11 5.76 14.07
C ILE A 133 -20.66 6.84 15.01
N ASN A 134 -21.49 6.49 16.00
CA ASN A 134 -21.95 7.42 17.04
C ASN A 134 -20.82 7.86 17.99
N GLN A 135 -19.65 7.20 17.96
CA GLN A 135 -18.47 7.60 18.74
C GLN A 135 -17.64 8.68 18.02
N LEU A 136 -17.92 8.94 16.73
CA LEU A 136 -17.22 9.98 16.00
C LEU A 136 -17.50 11.35 16.62
N PRO A 137 -16.47 12.21 16.75
CA PRO A 137 -16.67 13.54 17.30
C PRO A 137 -17.55 14.37 16.37
N ALA A 138 -18.42 15.19 16.96
CA ALA A 138 -19.30 16.08 16.19
C ALA A 138 -18.47 17.12 15.43
N ILE A 139 -18.75 17.25 14.12
CA ILE A 139 -18.16 18.27 13.26
C ILE A 139 -18.55 19.65 13.79
N ARG A 140 -17.55 20.49 14.06
CA ARG A 140 -17.74 21.85 14.58
C ARG A 140 -17.07 22.94 13.74
N ASN A 141 -16.11 22.56 12.90
CA ASN A 141 -15.35 23.49 12.09
C ASN A 141 -15.67 23.31 10.60
N HIS A 142 -16.02 24.40 9.92
CA HIS A 142 -16.15 24.44 8.47
C HIS A 142 -14.79 24.70 7.83
N LEU A 143 -14.30 23.76 7.03
CA LEU A 143 -12.95 23.82 6.47
C LEU A 143 -12.97 24.48 5.08
N ASN A 144 -12.44 25.70 4.99
CA ASN A 144 -12.23 26.40 3.73
C ASN A 144 -10.90 25.96 3.12
N ILE A 145 -10.94 24.94 2.27
CA ILE A 145 -9.74 24.30 1.69
C ILE A 145 -9.20 25.07 0.48
N ILE A 146 -7.91 25.38 0.51
CA ILE A 146 -7.16 26.00 -0.59
C ILE A 146 -5.98 25.11 -0.93
N LEU A 147 -5.87 24.69 -2.19
CA LEU A 147 -4.70 23.96 -2.67
C LEU A 147 -3.59 24.94 -3.07
N ARG A 148 -2.36 24.62 -2.70
CA ARG A 148 -1.13 25.36 -3.04
C ARG A 148 -0.09 24.38 -3.54
N GLY A 149 0.82 24.86 -4.38
CA GLY A 149 1.98 24.09 -4.82
C GLY A 149 1.63 23.17 -5.99
N GLU A 150 2.53 23.11 -6.96
CA GLU A 150 2.42 22.17 -8.06
C GLU A 150 3.13 20.88 -7.69
N ILE A 151 2.49 19.73 -7.92
CA ILE A 151 3.10 18.42 -7.66
C ILE A 151 4.44 18.33 -8.40
N GLY A 152 5.50 17.97 -7.66
CA GLY A 152 6.84 17.82 -8.18
C GLY A 152 7.65 19.12 -8.27
N SER A 153 7.15 20.24 -7.75
CA SER A 153 7.88 21.51 -7.76
C SER A 153 9.06 21.53 -6.79
N THR A 154 8.98 20.82 -5.65
CA THR A 154 10.11 20.68 -4.72
C THR A 154 11.12 19.66 -5.26
N PRO A 155 12.43 20.03 -5.37
CA PRO A 155 13.50 19.09 -5.72
C PRO A 155 13.52 17.87 -4.79
N THR A 156 13.81 16.68 -5.34
CA THR A 156 13.68 15.39 -4.64
C THR A 156 14.37 15.34 -3.27
N GLU A 157 15.54 15.94 -3.16
CA GLU A 157 16.36 16.01 -1.94
C GLU A 157 15.82 16.96 -0.86
N LEU A 158 14.87 17.83 -1.22
CA LEU A 158 14.25 18.80 -0.31
C LEU A 158 12.81 18.44 0.06
N ARG A 159 12.23 17.39 -0.55
CA ARG A 159 10.87 16.94 -0.27
C ARG A 159 10.78 16.42 1.17
N ARG A 160 9.79 16.90 1.94
CA ARG A 160 9.49 16.32 3.24
C ARG A 160 9.00 14.90 3.08
N GLU A 161 9.44 13.99 3.93
CA GLU A 161 8.90 12.62 3.96
C GLU A 161 7.55 12.57 4.69
N PHE A 162 7.43 13.31 5.79
CA PHE A 162 6.25 13.35 6.65
C PHE A 162 5.52 14.67 6.51
N THR A 163 4.20 14.62 6.76
CA THR A 163 3.37 15.82 6.74
C THR A 163 3.69 16.73 7.92
N GLU A 164 3.78 18.03 7.64
CA GLU A 164 4.02 19.08 8.62
C GLU A 164 2.82 20.03 8.68
N LEU A 165 2.37 20.37 9.89
CA LEU A 165 1.30 21.35 10.10
C LEU A 165 1.84 22.64 10.71
N LYS A 166 1.43 23.77 10.17
CA LYS A 166 1.69 25.10 10.74
C LYS A 166 0.39 25.82 11.05
N PHE A 167 0.26 26.29 12.29
CA PHE A 167 -0.91 26.97 12.80
C PHE A 167 -0.66 28.48 12.87
N ASN A 168 -1.60 29.27 12.39
CA ASN A 168 -1.57 30.74 12.48
C ASN A 168 -3.00 31.28 12.64
N GLY A 169 -3.45 31.43 13.89
CA GLY A 169 -4.86 31.74 14.18
C GLY A 169 -5.76 30.66 13.60
N ASP A 170 -6.84 31.07 12.91
CA ASP A 170 -7.79 30.18 12.22
C ASP A 170 -7.29 29.69 10.84
N GLN A 171 -6.01 29.89 10.52
CA GLN A 171 -5.37 29.34 9.32
C GLN A 171 -4.45 28.19 9.69
N VAL A 172 -4.55 27.07 8.96
CA VAL A 172 -3.66 25.91 9.07
C VAL A 172 -3.04 25.62 7.71
N GLU A 173 -1.72 25.52 7.66
CA GLU A 173 -0.99 25.07 6.47
C GLU A 173 -0.54 23.62 6.68
N ILE A 174 -0.94 22.74 5.76
CA ILE A 174 -0.57 21.32 5.73
C ILE A 174 0.40 21.13 4.57
N TYR A 175 1.68 20.92 4.88
CA TYR A 175 2.68 20.52 3.88
C TYR A 175 2.66 19.00 3.74
N VAL A 176 2.19 18.51 2.61
CA VAL A 176 1.98 17.06 2.40
C VAL A 176 3.31 16.37 2.14
N GLY A 177 3.69 15.42 3.00
CA GLY A 177 4.93 14.66 2.83
C GLY A 177 4.90 13.69 1.64
N ASP A 178 6.03 13.49 0.98
CA ASP A 178 6.25 12.60 -0.16
C ASP A 178 6.44 11.13 0.25
N SER A 179 5.55 10.62 1.08
CA SER A 179 5.52 9.21 1.49
C SER A 179 4.08 8.75 1.72
N ARG A 180 3.89 7.43 1.81
CA ARG A 180 2.61 6.84 2.24
C ARG A 180 2.14 7.46 3.56
N GLN A 181 3.04 7.55 4.54
CA GLN A 181 2.78 8.11 5.86
C GLN A 181 2.49 9.61 5.79
N GLY A 182 3.14 10.35 4.89
CA GLY A 182 2.83 11.75 4.60
C GLY A 182 1.38 11.90 4.15
N TRP A 183 0.96 11.14 3.14
CA TRP A 183 -0.40 11.23 2.59
C TRP A 183 -1.47 10.82 3.61
N VAL A 184 -1.21 9.77 4.38
CA VAL A 184 -2.09 9.35 5.48
C VAL A 184 -2.19 10.43 6.54
N GLY A 185 -1.05 11.01 6.92
CA GLY A 185 -0.98 12.07 7.93
C GLY A 185 -1.73 13.33 7.51
N SER A 186 -1.60 13.77 6.26
CA SER A 186 -2.33 14.96 5.77
C SER A 186 -3.82 14.72 5.67
N TYR A 187 -4.25 13.53 5.22
CA TYR A 187 -5.66 13.17 5.18
C TYR A 187 -6.27 13.11 6.58
N GLN A 188 -5.63 12.40 7.52
CA GLN A 188 -6.09 12.31 8.90
C GLN A 188 -6.11 13.69 9.57
N ALA A 189 -5.07 14.50 9.39
CA ALA A 189 -5.01 15.84 9.96
C ALA A 189 -6.16 16.72 9.45
N LEU A 190 -6.54 16.63 8.17
CA LEU A 190 -7.69 17.36 7.64
C LEU A 190 -8.98 16.96 8.35
N LEU A 191 -9.20 15.66 8.60
CA LEU A 191 -10.37 15.18 9.35
C LEU A 191 -10.35 15.67 10.80
N GLU A 192 -9.20 15.61 11.47
CA GLU A 192 -9.03 16.07 12.85
C GLU A 192 -9.35 17.56 12.99
N LEU A 193 -8.93 18.40 12.03
CA LEU A 193 -9.23 19.83 11.99
C LEU A 193 -10.74 20.13 11.98
N SER A 194 -11.58 19.25 11.43
CA SER A 194 -13.03 19.43 11.41
C SER A 194 -13.68 19.38 12.82
N THR A 195 -12.94 18.84 13.79
CA THR A 195 -13.40 18.64 15.18
C THR A 195 -12.51 19.26 16.24
N ASP A 196 -11.43 19.91 15.83
CA ASP A 196 -10.42 20.48 16.71
C ASP A 196 -11.00 21.63 17.56
N GLU A 197 -10.83 21.53 18.87
CA GLU A 197 -11.41 22.47 19.84
C GLU A 197 -10.69 23.82 19.89
N ARG A 198 -9.53 23.94 19.24
CA ARG A 198 -8.79 25.19 19.13
C ARG A 198 -9.50 26.23 18.26
N PHE A 199 -10.42 25.78 17.41
CA PHE A 199 -11.18 26.65 16.49
C PHE A 199 -12.66 26.69 16.86
N SER A 200 -13.34 27.70 16.35
CA SER A 200 -14.78 27.88 16.52
C SER A 200 -15.37 28.48 15.25
N GLY A 201 -15.83 27.63 14.32
CA GLY A 201 -16.47 28.04 13.08
C GLY A 201 -15.61 27.78 11.86
N GLU A 202 -15.22 28.83 11.13
CA GLU A 202 -14.49 28.68 9.87
C GLU A 202 -12.98 28.54 10.10
N VAL A 203 -12.37 27.53 9.46
CA VAL A 203 -10.93 27.30 9.46
C VAL A 203 -10.42 27.33 8.03
N LYS A 204 -9.44 28.19 7.75
CA LYS A 204 -8.79 28.24 6.43
C LYS A 204 -7.68 27.20 6.38
N VAL A 205 -7.85 26.17 5.56
CA VAL A 205 -6.86 25.09 5.43
C VAL A 205 -6.14 25.21 4.10
N ILE A 206 -4.84 25.47 4.13
CA ILE A 206 -3.99 25.52 2.94
C ILE A 206 -3.25 24.19 2.84
N ILE A 207 -3.45 23.46 1.76
CA ILE A 207 -2.81 22.16 1.53
C ILE A 207 -1.76 22.34 0.46
N ASP A 208 -0.49 22.21 0.84
CA ASP A 208 0.66 22.37 -0.03
C ASP A 208 1.12 21.00 -0.57
N LEU A 209 1.07 20.83 -1.89
CA LEU A 209 1.42 19.59 -2.59
C LEU A 209 2.79 19.65 -3.27
N SER A 210 3.56 20.71 -3.06
CA SER A 210 4.86 20.94 -3.72
C SER A 210 5.84 19.78 -3.54
N ASP A 211 5.81 19.17 -2.35
CA ASP A 211 6.71 18.08 -1.97
C ASP A 211 6.30 16.74 -2.59
N VAL A 212 5.05 16.55 -3.01
CA VAL A 212 4.57 15.28 -3.56
C VAL A 212 5.24 15.00 -4.90
N ARG A 213 5.81 13.80 -5.07
CA ARG A 213 6.46 13.39 -6.33
C ARG A 213 5.50 13.37 -7.52
N PRO A 214 5.96 13.66 -8.74
CA PRO A 214 5.13 13.61 -9.95
C PRO A 214 4.75 12.18 -10.36
N ALA A 215 3.75 12.08 -11.24
CA ALA A 215 3.35 10.81 -11.84
C ALA A 215 4.50 10.18 -12.64
N GLY A 216 4.64 8.85 -12.54
CA GLY A 216 5.69 8.10 -13.23
C GLY A 216 7.00 7.94 -12.47
N GLU A 217 7.20 8.67 -11.37
CA GLU A 217 8.38 8.47 -10.52
C GLU A 217 8.34 7.10 -9.83
N GLN A 218 9.46 6.38 -9.82
CA GLN A 218 9.50 5.01 -9.28
C GLN A 218 9.29 5.00 -7.76
N LEU A 219 8.41 4.13 -7.28
CA LEU A 219 8.18 3.96 -5.85
C LEU A 219 9.29 3.12 -5.23
N LYS A 220 9.84 3.59 -4.11
CA LYS A 220 10.81 2.83 -3.31
C LYS A 220 10.04 1.72 -2.59
N GLY A 221 10.26 0.47 -2.98
CA GLY A 221 9.65 -0.71 -2.37
C GLY A 221 8.50 -1.32 -3.17
N PHE A 222 7.28 -0.79 -3.02
CA PHE A 222 6.05 -1.41 -3.53
C PHE A 222 5.23 -0.45 -4.42
N GLY A 223 4.56 -0.96 -5.45
CA GLY A 223 3.58 -0.19 -6.26
C GLY A 223 4.04 0.28 -7.64
N GLY A 224 5.27 -0.05 -8.08
CA GLY A 224 5.77 0.31 -9.41
C GLY A 224 6.12 1.79 -9.54
N VAL A 225 5.17 2.60 -10.01
CA VAL A 225 5.36 4.05 -10.23
C VAL A 225 4.26 4.85 -9.54
N ALA A 226 4.58 6.08 -9.15
CA ALA A 226 3.68 6.98 -8.46
C ALA A 226 2.58 7.52 -9.39
N ASN A 227 1.40 7.77 -8.82
CA ASN A 227 0.28 8.41 -9.52
C ASN A 227 -0.54 9.30 -8.56
N PRO A 228 -0.11 10.54 -8.30
CA PRO A 228 -0.75 11.45 -7.34
C PRO A 228 -1.94 12.25 -7.89
N ILE A 229 -2.37 12.01 -9.14
CA ILE A 229 -3.33 12.88 -9.84
C ILE A 229 -4.67 13.05 -9.14
N LYS A 230 -5.06 12.09 -8.28
CA LYS A 230 -6.31 12.12 -7.52
C LYS A 230 -6.17 12.71 -6.11
N LEU A 231 -4.94 12.96 -5.67
CA LEU A 231 -4.68 13.51 -4.33
C LEU A 231 -5.25 14.94 -4.15
N PRO A 232 -5.17 15.86 -5.13
CA PRO A 232 -5.86 17.15 -5.03
C PRO A 232 -7.39 17.02 -4.85
N GLU A 233 -8.02 16.14 -5.64
CA GLU A 233 -9.46 15.90 -5.62
C GLU A 233 -9.93 15.31 -4.27
N LEU A 234 -9.10 14.45 -3.65
CA LEU A 234 -9.35 13.88 -2.32
C LEU A 234 -9.66 14.99 -1.31
N TYR A 235 -8.80 16.00 -1.21
CA TYR A 235 -8.96 17.05 -0.22
C TYR A 235 -10.19 17.92 -0.49
N GLN A 236 -10.43 18.28 -1.75
CA GLN A 236 -11.62 19.05 -2.13
C GLN A 236 -12.92 18.30 -1.77
N ARG A 237 -12.94 16.97 -1.92
CA ARG A 237 -14.09 16.13 -1.53
C ARG A 237 -14.28 16.00 -0.02
N CYS A 238 -13.24 16.24 0.78
CA CYS A 238 -13.34 16.18 2.24
C CYS A 238 -13.86 17.49 2.84
N GLY A 239 -13.63 18.63 2.17
CA GLY A 239 -14.07 19.94 2.66
C GLY A 239 -15.43 20.43 2.13
N ASN A 240 -15.96 19.80 1.09
CA ASN A 240 -17.31 20.07 0.54
C ASN A 240 -18.33 19.08 1.11
#